data_AF-A0A2A5HGW6-F1
#
_entry.id   AF-A0A2A5HGW6-F1
#
_cell.length_a   1.000
_cell.length_b   1.000
_cell.length_c   1.000
_cell.angle_alpha   90.00
_cell.angle_beta   90.00
_cell.angle_gamma   90.00
#
_symmetry.space_group_name_H-M   'P 1'
#
loop_
_entity.id
_entity.type
_entity.pdbx_description
1 polymer ?
#
loop_
_entity_poly.entity_id
_entity_poly.type
_entity_poly.pdbx_seq_one_letter_code
_entity_poly.pdbx_strand_id
1 'polypeptide(L)'
;MSVGGYKIRDQYAKHYFTFTVVDWIDVFTRKRYKDIILDSLEHCQKEKQLAVHSYVIMSNHMHCILSSKNGKLSDTVREFKTHTSKEIIEAIHEEPESRREWMLALFERKGLNNSRNKQFQFWKQSNHPIELHTNHFTDQKLNYIHNNPVEAGWVEKPEEYLYSGARNYAGEIGLIEVELIV
;
A
#
# COMPACT_ATOMS: atom_id res chain seq x y z
N MET A 1 15.66 4.30 20.83
CA MET A 1 16.30 5.19 19.83
C MET A 1 16.06 4.61 18.45
N SER A 2 15.15 5.16 17.63
CA SER A 2 14.94 4.64 16.28
C SER A 2 16.02 5.19 15.36
N VAL A 3 16.92 4.32 14.92
CA VAL A 3 17.85 4.57 13.81
C VAL A 3 17.00 5.08 12.63
N GLY A 4 17.37 6.23 12.07
CA GLY A 4 16.55 6.95 11.09
C GLY A 4 16.06 6.04 9.98
N GLY A 5 14.73 5.98 9.80
CA GLY A 5 14.13 5.20 8.72
C GLY A 5 14.63 5.67 7.36
N TYR A 6 14.57 4.76 6.37
CA TYR A 6 14.84 5.09 4.97
C TYR A 6 14.08 6.35 4.56
N LYS A 7 14.81 7.36 4.06
CA LYS A 7 14.26 8.64 3.62
C LYS A 7 14.21 8.67 2.10
N ILE A 8 13.07 9.09 1.55
CA ILE A 8 12.93 9.42 0.13
C ILE A 8 13.77 10.68 -0.12
N ARG A 9 14.88 10.55 -0.84
CA ARG A 9 15.78 11.68 -1.13
C ARG A 9 15.32 12.42 -2.38
N ASP A 10 15.19 11.71 -3.49
CA ASP A 10 14.56 12.25 -4.68
C ASP A 10 13.04 12.12 -4.57
N GLN A 11 12.34 13.25 -4.48
CA GLN A 11 10.88 13.28 -4.35
C GLN A 11 10.13 13.12 -5.68
N TYR A 12 10.83 13.16 -6.82
CA TYR A 12 10.26 12.96 -8.15
C TYR A 12 10.53 11.55 -8.69
N ALA A 13 11.59 10.90 -8.24
CA ALA A 13 11.94 9.56 -8.70
C ALA A 13 10.89 8.50 -8.33
N LYS A 14 10.81 7.45 -9.15
CA LYS A 14 9.99 6.27 -8.88
C LYS A 14 10.58 5.50 -7.69
N HIS A 15 9.71 5.15 -6.76
CA HIS A 15 10.08 4.38 -5.58
C HIS A 15 9.19 3.16 -5.44
N TYR A 16 9.82 2.02 -5.15
CA TYR A 16 9.14 0.83 -4.67
C TYR A 16 8.86 0.97 -3.17
N PHE A 17 7.64 0.65 -2.77
CA PHE A 17 7.18 0.68 -1.38
C PHE A 17 6.63 -0.67 -0.96
N THR A 18 6.77 -0.95 0.34
CA THR A 18 6.03 -2.01 1.02
C THR A 18 5.29 -1.40 2.21
N PHE A 19 3.97 -1.42 2.17
CA PHE A 19 3.12 -1.04 3.30
C PHE A 19 2.59 -2.29 3.97
N THR A 20 2.97 -2.51 5.22
CA THR A 20 2.64 -3.74 5.96
C THR A 20 1.81 -3.42 7.17
N VAL A 21 0.72 -4.16 7.38
CA VAL A 21 -0.07 -4.07 8.61
C VAL A 21 0.80 -4.52 9.80
N VAL A 22 0.66 -3.88 10.96
CA VAL A 22 1.38 -4.31 12.17
C VAL A 22 1.15 -5.79 12.46
N ASP A 23 2.21 -6.46 12.92
CA ASP A 23 2.22 -7.91 13.18
C ASP A 23 1.74 -8.81 12.02
N TRP A 24 1.76 -8.30 10.78
CA TRP A 24 1.37 -9.05 9.57
C TRP A 24 -0.08 -9.58 9.63
N ILE A 25 -0.98 -8.84 10.28
CA ILE A 25 -2.38 -9.23 10.39
C ILE A 25 -3.08 -9.20 9.03
N ASP A 26 -3.81 -10.26 8.70
CA ASP A 26 -4.53 -10.43 7.43
C ASP A 26 -5.81 -9.58 7.32
N VAL A 27 -5.68 -8.25 7.40
CA VAL A 27 -6.82 -7.34 7.34
C VAL A 27 -7.50 -7.40 5.96
N PHE A 28 -6.71 -7.37 4.89
CA PHE A 28 -7.18 -7.27 3.51
C PHE A 28 -7.82 -8.54 2.93
N THR A 29 -8.16 -9.50 3.77
CA THR A 29 -9.07 -10.60 3.40
C THR A 29 -10.49 -10.10 3.15
N ARG A 30 -10.89 -8.98 3.76
CA ARG A 30 -12.17 -8.31 3.47
C ARG A 30 -12.02 -7.37 2.28
N LYS A 31 -12.96 -7.49 1.33
CA LYS A 31 -13.09 -6.58 0.18
C LYS A 31 -13.10 -5.11 0.62
N ARG A 32 -13.92 -4.78 1.62
CA ARG A 32 -14.08 -3.40 2.13
C ARG A 32 -12.75 -2.70 2.41
N TYR A 33 -11.83 -3.35 3.12
CA TYR A 33 -10.58 -2.72 3.51
C TYR A 33 -9.61 -2.56 2.34
N LYS A 34 -9.71 -3.43 1.32
CA LYS A 34 -8.98 -3.24 0.05
C LYS A 34 -9.56 -2.08 -0.76
N ASP A 35 -10.87 -1.92 -0.77
CA ASP A 35 -11.52 -0.82 -1.48
C ASP A 35 -11.11 0.54 -0.89
N ILE A 36 -11.03 0.66 0.44
CA ILE A 36 -10.51 1.88 1.11
C ILE A 36 -9.08 2.25 0.65
N ILE A 37 -8.23 1.24 0.40
CA ILE A 37 -6.89 1.47 -0.16
C ILE A 37 -6.98 2.04 -1.57
N LEU A 38 -7.81 1.45 -2.44
CA LEU A 38 -7.98 1.89 -3.82
C LEU A 38 -8.57 3.31 -3.89
N ASP A 39 -9.64 3.58 -3.15
CA ASP A 39 -10.27 4.90 -3.06
C ASP A 39 -9.25 5.97 -2.64
N SER A 40 -8.40 5.64 -1.65
CA SER A 40 -7.36 6.53 -1.17
C SER A 40 -6.23 6.74 -2.17
N LEU A 41 -5.88 5.73 -2.98
CA LEU A 41 -4.90 5.87 -4.06
C LEU A 41 -5.46 6.77 -5.18
N GLU A 42 -6.69 6.53 -5.62
CA GLU A 42 -7.36 7.36 -6.62
C GLU A 42 -7.48 8.81 -6.19
N HIS A 43 -7.84 9.05 -4.93
CA HIS A 43 -7.87 10.40 -4.37
C HIS A 43 -6.47 11.05 -4.43
N CYS A 44 -5.41 10.31 -4.12
CA CYS A 44 -4.04 10.84 -4.23
C CYS A 44 -3.62 11.09 -5.69
N GLN A 45 -4.09 10.28 -6.64
CA GLN A 45 -3.85 10.52 -8.08
C GLN A 45 -4.50 11.83 -8.52
N LYS A 46 -5.79 12.00 -8.21
CA LYS A 46 -6.61 13.15 -8.63
C LYS A 46 -6.18 14.46 -7.97
N GLU A 47 -5.99 14.43 -6.64
CA GLU A 47 -5.83 15.65 -5.85
C GLU A 47 -4.37 15.97 -5.46
N LYS A 48 -3.49 14.96 -5.46
CA LYS A 48 -2.13 15.09 -4.91
C LYS A 48 -1.02 14.87 -5.93
N GLN A 49 -1.39 14.65 -7.20
CA GLN A 49 -0.47 14.36 -8.30
C GLN A 49 0.45 13.16 -8.02
N LEU A 50 -0.11 12.16 -7.33
CA LEU A 50 0.54 10.86 -7.17
C LEU A 50 0.44 10.10 -8.49
N ALA A 51 1.57 9.63 -9.01
CA ALA A 51 1.59 8.65 -10.07
C ALA A 51 1.69 7.25 -9.45
N VAL A 52 0.67 6.43 -9.68
CA VAL A 52 0.67 5.00 -9.33
C VAL A 52 1.12 4.24 -10.57
N HIS A 53 2.25 3.55 -10.50
CA HIS A 53 2.80 2.82 -11.65
C HIS A 53 2.49 1.32 -11.61
N SER A 54 2.38 0.75 -10.42
CA SER A 54 2.04 -0.65 -10.20
C SER A 54 1.64 -0.85 -8.73
N TYR A 55 0.78 -1.82 -8.46
CA TYR A 55 0.39 -2.19 -7.11
C TYR A 55 -0.05 -3.66 -7.03
N VAL A 56 0.01 -4.21 -5.83
CA VAL A 56 -0.69 -5.44 -5.41
C VAL A 56 -1.08 -5.30 -3.95
N ILE A 57 -2.32 -5.63 -3.61
CA ILE A 57 -2.80 -5.69 -2.22
C ILE A 57 -2.93 -7.16 -1.84
N MET A 58 -1.98 -7.63 -1.02
CA MET A 58 -1.99 -8.96 -0.41
C MET A 58 -2.84 -8.94 0.87
N SER A 59 -2.93 -10.04 1.61
CA SER A 59 -3.82 -10.18 2.77
C SER A 59 -3.43 -9.27 3.94
N ASN A 60 -2.14 -8.96 4.12
CA ASN A 60 -1.60 -8.22 5.26
C ASN A 60 -0.60 -7.12 4.88
N HIS A 61 -0.35 -6.93 3.59
CA HIS A 61 0.55 -5.90 3.08
C HIS A 61 0.18 -5.53 1.64
N MET A 62 0.74 -4.43 1.16
CA MET A 62 0.71 -4.08 -0.25
C MET A 62 2.11 -3.66 -0.73
N HIS A 63 2.40 -4.00 -1.97
CA HIS A 63 3.56 -3.49 -2.69
C HIS A 63 3.10 -2.54 -3.79
N CYS A 64 3.85 -1.47 -4.02
CA CYS A 64 3.55 -0.54 -5.10
C CYS A 64 4.79 0.19 -5.60
N ILE A 65 4.73 0.69 -6.82
CA ILE A 65 5.68 1.65 -7.37
C ILE A 65 4.95 2.98 -7.52
N LEU A 66 5.43 4.00 -6.82
CA LEU A 66 4.84 5.33 -6.80
C LEU A 66 5.87 6.38 -7.18
N SER A 67 5.43 7.46 -7.82
CA SER A 67 6.20 8.70 -7.99
C SER A 67 5.29 9.91 -7.79
N SER A 68 5.87 11.10 -7.74
CA SER A 68 5.13 12.34 -7.53
C SER A 68 5.49 13.35 -8.62
N LYS A 69 4.47 13.95 -9.23
CA LYS A 69 4.66 14.96 -10.28
C LYS A 69 4.94 16.37 -9.72
N ASN A 70 4.70 16.60 -8.43
CA ASN A 70 4.95 17.87 -7.73
C ASN A 70 6.08 17.79 -6.68
N GLY A 71 6.83 16.68 -6.62
CA GLY A 71 7.94 16.54 -5.68
C GLY A 71 7.52 16.44 -4.22
N LYS A 72 6.30 15.95 -3.93
CA LYS A 72 5.76 15.78 -2.57
C LYS A 72 5.50 14.31 -2.21
N LEU A 73 6.28 13.38 -2.77
CA LEU A 73 6.05 11.94 -2.60
C LEU A 73 5.98 11.52 -1.12
N SER A 74 6.89 12.01 -0.28
CA SER A 74 6.92 11.68 1.14
C SER A 74 5.68 12.17 1.90
N ASP A 75 5.19 13.37 1.58
CA ASP A 75 4.00 13.93 2.22
C ASP A 75 2.75 13.18 1.78
N THR A 76 2.61 12.91 0.48
CA THR A 76 1.49 12.14 -0.06
C THR A 76 1.44 10.73 0.51
N VAL A 77 2.58 10.02 0.61
CA VAL A 77 2.64 8.68 1.22
C VAL A 77 2.28 8.74 2.71
N ARG A 78 2.74 9.76 3.44
CA ARG A 78 2.35 9.95 4.86
C ARG A 78 0.85 10.13 4.98
N GLU A 79 0.26 11.01 4.19
CA GLU A 79 -1.17 11.31 4.23
C GLU A 79 -2.03 10.12 3.80
N PHE A 80 -1.63 9.39 2.76
CA PHE A 80 -2.25 8.13 2.35
C PHE A 80 -2.29 7.13 3.51
N LYS A 81 -1.16 6.92 4.21
CA LYS A 81 -1.10 6.01 5.36
C LYS A 81 -1.96 6.48 6.52
N THR A 82 -1.98 7.79 6.80
CA THR A 82 -2.81 8.37 7.85
C THR A 82 -4.30 8.18 7.55
N HIS A 83 -4.73 8.53 6.34
CA HIS A 83 -6.11 8.39 5.90
C HIS A 83 -6.57 6.93 5.97
N THR A 84 -5.86 6.03 5.28
CA THR A 84 -6.22 4.60 5.26
C THR A 84 -6.20 3.95 6.64
N SER A 85 -5.25 4.33 7.50
CA SER A 85 -5.25 3.84 8.89
C SER A 85 -6.50 4.29 9.66
N LYS A 86 -6.98 5.53 9.45
CA LYS A 86 -8.17 6.03 10.14
C LYS A 86 -9.42 5.31 9.61
N GLU A 87 -9.62 5.33 8.30
CA GLU A 87 -10.81 4.79 7.66
C GLU A 87 -10.96 3.27 7.86
N ILE A 88 -9.86 2.51 7.85
CA ILE A 88 -9.91 1.07 8.12
C ILE A 88 -10.26 0.79 9.58
N ILE A 89 -9.69 1.53 10.54
CA ILE A 89 -10.02 1.36 11.96
C ILE A 89 -11.48 1.70 12.22
N GLU A 90 -11.98 2.79 11.65
CA GLU A 90 -13.38 3.21 11.69
C GLU A 90 -14.30 2.12 11.11
N ALA A 91 -13.97 1.60 9.91
CA ALA A 91 -14.71 0.50 9.30
C ALA A 91 -14.68 -0.80 10.14
N ILE A 92 -13.59 -1.11 10.84
CA ILE A 92 -13.55 -2.26 11.78
C ILE A 92 -14.52 -2.05 12.95
N HIS A 93 -14.68 -0.82 13.44
CA HIS A 93 -15.64 -0.50 14.51
C HIS A 93 -17.10 -0.59 14.04
N GLU A 94 -17.38 -0.11 12.83
CA GLU A 94 -18.75 0.13 12.38
C GLU A 94 -19.34 -1.05 11.58
N GLU A 95 -18.51 -1.77 10.82
CA GLU A 95 -18.96 -2.79 9.89
C GLU A 95 -18.75 -4.23 10.44
N PRO A 96 -19.53 -5.22 9.97
CA PRO A 96 -19.37 -6.62 10.42
C PRO A 96 -17.95 -7.16 10.22
N GLU A 97 -17.23 -7.34 11.32
CA GLU A 97 -15.89 -7.95 11.33
C GLU A 97 -15.78 -8.93 12.51
N SER A 98 -15.79 -10.22 12.19
CA SER A 98 -15.63 -11.33 13.13
C SER A 98 -14.36 -11.27 13.99
N ARG A 99 -13.33 -10.54 13.53
CA ARG A 99 -12.02 -10.40 14.18
C ARG A 99 -11.85 -9.08 14.94
N ARG A 100 -12.91 -8.25 14.99
CA ARG A 100 -12.91 -6.87 15.49
C ARG A 100 -12.22 -6.74 16.84
N GLU A 101 -12.67 -7.51 17.83
CA GLU A 101 -12.25 -7.35 19.22
C GLU A 101 -10.72 -7.47 19.39
N TRP A 102 -10.14 -8.56 18.88
CA TRP A 102 -8.70 -8.77 19.02
C TRP A 102 -7.88 -7.88 18.08
N MET A 103 -8.40 -7.53 16.90
CA MET A 103 -7.72 -6.61 15.98
C MET A 103 -7.60 -5.21 16.58
N LEU A 104 -8.70 -4.66 17.10
CA LEU A 104 -8.70 -3.33 17.72
C LEU A 104 -7.81 -3.31 18.97
N ALA A 105 -7.90 -4.30 19.84
CA ALA A 105 -7.04 -4.41 21.02
C ALA A 105 -5.55 -4.47 20.62
N LEU A 106 -5.22 -5.19 19.55
CA LEU A 106 -3.87 -5.27 19.03
C LEU A 106 -3.38 -3.93 18.47
N PHE A 107 -4.18 -3.26 17.65
CA PHE A 107 -3.84 -1.96 17.07
C PHE A 107 -3.69 -0.87 18.14
N GLU A 108 -4.54 -0.88 19.16
CA GLU A 108 -4.46 0.06 20.28
C GLU A 108 -3.18 -0.18 21.08
N ARG A 109 -2.91 -1.44 21.46
CA ARG A 109 -1.68 -1.81 22.15
C ARG A 109 -0.44 -1.39 21.36
N LYS A 110 -0.43 -1.52 20.04
CA LYS A 110 0.70 -1.06 19.20
C LYS A 110 0.78 0.46 19.11
N GLY A 111 -0.36 1.15 19.06
CA GLY A 111 -0.43 2.61 19.04
C GLY A 111 0.07 3.24 20.33
N LEU A 112 -0.41 2.78 21.49
CA LEU A 112 -0.01 3.29 22.81
C LEU A 112 1.48 3.08 23.11
N ASN A 113 2.09 2.02 22.56
CA ASN A 113 3.52 1.74 22.70
C ASN A 113 4.42 2.55 21.74
N ASN A 114 3.84 3.44 20.93
CA ASN A 114 4.58 4.25 19.98
C ASN A 114 4.20 5.73 20.12
N SER A 115 5.15 6.54 20.56
CA SER A 115 4.96 7.99 20.80
C SER A 115 4.55 8.81 19.58
N ARG A 116 4.61 8.25 18.36
CA ARG A 116 4.15 8.89 17.13
C ARG A 116 2.65 8.74 16.87
N ASN A 117 1.96 7.87 17.62
CA ASN A 117 0.52 7.64 17.48
C ASN A 117 -0.22 8.10 18.73
N LYS A 118 -1.49 8.47 18.56
CA LYS A 118 -2.36 8.87 19.69
C LYS A 118 -3.07 7.69 20.34
N GLN A 119 -3.56 6.74 19.55
CA GLN A 119 -4.38 5.63 20.04
C GLN A 119 -4.06 4.33 19.31
N PHE A 120 -4.24 4.29 17.99
CA PHE A 120 -4.04 3.09 17.17
C PHE A 120 -2.78 3.17 16.31
N GLN A 121 -2.19 2.01 16.02
CA GLN A 121 -1.23 1.85 14.93
C GLN A 121 -1.66 0.72 14.00
N PHE A 122 -2.04 1.08 12.78
CA PHE A 122 -2.41 0.12 11.74
C PHE A 122 -1.19 -0.32 10.90
N TRP A 123 -0.47 0.64 10.34
CA TRP A 123 0.71 0.37 9.50
C TRP A 123 1.99 0.22 10.34
N LYS A 124 2.92 -0.61 9.88
CA LYS A 124 4.32 -0.54 10.32
C LYS A 124 4.92 0.84 9.98
N GLN A 125 5.85 1.30 10.81
CA GLN A 125 6.46 2.63 10.68
C GLN A 125 7.32 2.74 9.42
N SER A 126 8.20 1.76 9.20
CA SER A 126 9.02 1.71 7.99
C SER A 126 8.16 1.29 6.79
N ASN A 127 8.27 2.05 5.71
CA ASN A 127 7.71 1.76 4.39
C ASN A 127 8.79 1.30 3.38
N HIS A 128 10.04 1.22 3.83
CA HIS A 128 11.21 0.80 3.02
C HIS A 128 11.20 1.35 1.58
N PRO A 129 11.17 2.69 1.39
CA PRO A 129 11.27 3.27 0.05
C PRO A 129 12.59 2.85 -0.59
N ILE A 130 12.50 2.23 -1.76
CA ILE A 130 13.65 1.87 -2.59
C ILE A 130 13.51 2.64 -3.90
N GLU A 131 14.42 3.58 -4.15
CA GLU A 131 14.46 4.33 -5.41
C GLU A 131 14.82 3.39 -6.57
N LEU A 132 14.13 3.54 -7.70
CA LEU A 132 14.31 2.71 -8.89
C LEU A 132 15.22 3.41 -9.89
N HIS A 133 16.52 3.13 -9.81
CA HIS A 133 17.54 3.85 -10.58
C HIS A 133 17.85 3.27 -11.98
N THR A 134 17.40 2.04 -12.28
CA THR A 134 17.67 1.38 -13.57
C THR A 134 16.44 0.66 -14.09
N ASN A 135 16.33 0.52 -15.41
CA ASN A 135 15.22 -0.20 -16.05
C ASN A 135 15.19 -1.66 -15.59
N HIS A 136 16.35 -2.35 -15.60
CA HIS A 136 16.44 -3.73 -15.13
C HIS A 136 15.91 -3.93 -13.71
N PHE A 137 16.29 -3.06 -12.78
CA PHE A 137 15.81 -3.14 -11.40
C PHE A 137 14.32 -2.77 -11.28
N THR A 138 13.85 -1.84 -12.12
CA THR A 138 12.44 -1.47 -12.21
C THR A 138 11.59 -2.66 -12.67
N ASP A 139 12.01 -3.33 -13.75
CA ASP A 139 11.34 -4.51 -14.29
C ASP A 139 11.30 -5.66 -13.28
N GLN A 140 12.39 -5.87 -12.53
CA GLN A 140 12.42 -6.84 -11.44
C GLN A 140 11.36 -6.55 -10.38
N LYS A 141 11.21 -5.30 -9.94
CA LYS A 141 10.21 -4.92 -8.94
C LYS A 141 8.79 -4.96 -9.48
N LEU A 142 8.60 -4.55 -10.73
CA LEU A 142 7.32 -4.63 -11.42
C LEU A 142 6.83 -6.08 -11.51
N ASN A 143 7.69 -6.98 -12.00
CA ASN A 143 7.40 -8.42 -12.09
C ASN A 143 7.16 -9.03 -10.71
N TYR A 144 7.93 -8.65 -9.69
CA TYR A 144 7.70 -9.11 -8.32
C TYR A 144 6.32 -8.70 -7.79
N ILE A 145 5.88 -7.46 -8.04
CA ILE A 145 4.56 -6.98 -7.62
C ILE A 145 3.46 -7.82 -8.29
N HIS A 146 3.51 -7.98 -9.60
CA HIS A 146 2.45 -8.65 -10.35
C HIS A 146 2.41 -10.17 -10.11
N ASN A 147 3.57 -10.82 -9.89
CA ASN A 147 3.60 -12.26 -9.64
C ASN A 147 3.31 -12.66 -8.19
N ASN A 148 3.22 -11.72 -7.25
CA ASN A 148 2.97 -12.03 -5.83
C ASN A 148 1.73 -12.92 -5.60
N PRO A 149 0.57 -12.65 -6.24
CA PRO A 149 -0.61 -13.51 -6.13
C PRO A 149 -0.43 -14.91 -6.73
N VAL A 150 0.41 -15.05 -7.75
CA VAL A 150 0.73 -16.34 -8.40
C VAL A 150 1.61 -17.18 -7.49
N GLU A 151 2.69 -16.60 -6.94
CA GLU A 151 3.57 -17.26 -5.98
C GLU A 151 2.84 -17.65 -4.68
N ALA A 152 1.81 -16.89 -4.30
CA ALA A 152 0.92 -17.21 -3.18
C ALA A 152 -0.11 -18.32 -3.50
N GLY A 153 -0.22 -18.75 -4.76
CA GLY A 153 -1.17 -19.78 -5.21
C GLY A 153 -2.62 -19.31 -5.26
N TRP A 154 -2.88 -18.00 -5.36
CA TRP A 154 -4.25 -17.46 -5.41
C TRP A 154 -4.84 -17.47 -6.81
N VAL A 155 -3.98 -17.31 -7.81
CA VAL A 155 -4.33 -17.23 -9.23
C VAL A 155 -3.23 -17.90 -10.06
N GLU A 156 -3.55 -18.35 -11.26
CA GLU A 156 -2.57 -18.95 -12.17
C GLU A 156 -1.80 -17.88 -12.95
N LYS A 157 -2.45 -16.73 -13.22
CA LYS A 157 -1.85 -15.61 -13.94
C LYS A 157 -1.95 -14.29 -13.16
N PRO A 158 -0.95 -13.39 -13.28
CA PRO A 158 -0.96 -12.10 -12.59
C PRO A 158 -2.24 -11.27 -12.77
N GLU A 159 -2.74 -11.17 -14.00
CA GLU A 159 -3.90 -10.37 -14.41
C GLU A 159 -5.25 -10.90 -13.86
N GLU A 160 -5.29 -12.15 -13.38
CA GLU A 160 -6.49 -12.73 -12.77
C GLU A 160 -6.75 -12.15 -11.37
N TYR A 161 -5.72 -11.62 -10.70
CA TYR A 161 -5.89 -11.04 -9.36
C TYR A 161 -6.39 -9.58 -9.43
N LEU A 162 -7.66 -9.39 -9.09
CA LEU A 162 -8.36 -8.10 -9.18
C LEU A 162 -7.66 -6.94 -8.46
N TYR A 163 -7.05 -7.20 -7.31
CA TYR A 163 -6.43 -6.16 -6.47
C TYR A 163 -4.94 -5.97 -6.80
N SER A 164 -4.61 -6.00 -8.09
CA SER A 164 -3.30 -5.67 -8.64
C SER A 164 -3.40 -4.83 -9.92
N GLY A 165 -2.38 -4.04 -10.20
CA GLY A 165 -2.20 -3.32 -11.46
C GLY A 165 -1.80 -4.22 -12.64
N ALA A 166 -1.61 -5.53 -12.44
CA ALA A 166 -1.21 -6.46 -13.51
C ALA A 166 -2.16 -6.42 -14.72
N ARG A 167 -3.47 -6.26 -14.48
CA ARG A 167 -4.50 -6.11 -15.52
C ARG A 167 -4.21 -4.96 -16.47
N ASN A 168 -3.82 -3.80 -15.94
CA ASN A 168 -3.51 -2.63 -16.75
C ASN A 168 -2.33 -2.91 -17.71
N TYR A 169 -1.33 -3.67 -17.26
CA TYR A 169 -0.19 -4.07 -18.10
C TYR A 169 -0.54 -5.15 -19.13
N ALA A 170 -1.58 -5.94 -18.87
CA ALA A 170 -2.14 -6.89 -19.84
C ALA A 170 -3.07 -6.23 -20.88
N GLY A 171 -3.26 -4.90 -20.81
CA GLY A 171 -4.20 -4.17 -21.67
C GLY A 171 -5.66 -4.32 -21.26
N GLU A 172 -5.93 -4.84 -20.06
CA GLU A 172 -7.26 -4.95 -19.47
C GLU A 172 -7.59 -3.75 -18.56
N ILE A 173 -8.88 -3.62 -18.24
CA ILE A 173 -9.36 -2.62 -17.28
C ILE A 173 -8.98 -3.09 -15.86
N GLY A 174 -8.17 -2.29 -15.17
CA GLY A 174 -7.86 -2.45 -13.75
C GLY A 174 -8.92 -1.80 -12.84
N LEU A 175 -8.85 -2.06 -11.53
CA LEU A 175 -9.75 -1.41 -10.58
C LEU A 175 -9.46 0.10 -10.40
N ILE A 176 -8.21 0.51 -10.63
CA ILE A 176 -7.78 1.90 -10.73
C ILE A 176 -6.83 2.05 -11.92
N GLU A 177 -6.68 3.28 -12.41
CA GLU A 177 -5.71 3.59 -13.46
C GLU A 177 -4.27 3.55 -12.94
N VAL A 178 -3.33 3.13 -13.79
CA VAL A 178 -1.89 3.19 -13.50
C VAL A 178 -1.13 3.82 -14.67
N GLU A 179 -0.07 4.54 -14.36
CA GLU A 179 0.86 5.07 -15.34
C GLU A 179 1.89 4.00 -15.69
N LEU A 180 1.71 3.35 -16.83
CA LEU A 180 2.58 2.26 -17.28
C LEU A 180 4.04 2.72 -17.36
N ILE A 181 4.93 1.86 -16.87
CA ILE A 181 6.38 2.02 -17.07
C ILE A 181 6.72 1.41 -18.43
N VAL A 182 7.28 2.24 -19.32
CA VAL A 182 7.75 1.88 -20.67
C VAL A 182 9.26 2.02 -20.79
#